data_AF-A0AAJ1XUD2-F1
#
_entry.id   AF-A0AAJ1XUD2-F1
#
_cell.length_a   1.000
_cell.length_b   1.000
_cell.length_c   1.000
_cell.angle_alpha   90.00
_cell.angle_beta   90.00
_cell.angle_gamma   90.00
#
_symmetry.space_group_name_H-M   'P 1'
#
loop_
_entity.id
_entity.type
_entity.pdbx_description
1 polymer ?
#
loop_
_entity_poly.entity_id
_entity_poly.type
_entity_poly.pdbx_seq_one_letter_code
_entity_poly.pdbx_strand_id
1 'polypeptide(L)'
;MEYNYTREFKQPNKIYSIRGYAIPFAPNGLRLEYLVVGGLFIFLVFLIWLISFIVKITFLQSLFANYWLLVGAGVGVLVWTLFSLKWDNKNFIDYLLGRGSYILQKKKRYEHELLVPFFHEKVTYQVKSRQRK
;
A
#
# COMPACT_ATOMS: atom_id res chain seq x y z
N MET A 1 16.60 14.56 -26.20
CA MET A 1 16.21 13.95 -24.91
C MET A 1 17.50 13.67 -24.16
N GLU A 2 17.73 14.36 -23.06
CA GLU A 2 18.97 14.22 -22.29
C GLU A 2 18.88 12.95 -21.45
N TYR A 3 19.80 12.01 -21.66
CA TYR A 3 19.82 10.73 -20.95
C TYR A 3 20.15 11.00 -19.48
N ASN A 4 19.24 10.61 -18.58
CA ASN A 4 19.50 10.67 -17.14
C ASN A 4 20.29 9.43 -16.71
N TYR A 5 21.60 9.49 -16.90
CA TYR A 5 22.53 8.41 -16.59
C TYR A 5 22.45 7.96 -15.12
N THR A 6 22.11 8.86 -14.19
CA THR A 6 21.92 8.51 -12.77
C THR A 6 20.76 7.53 -12.56
N ARG A 7 19.71 7.61 -13.37
CA ARG A 7 18.58 6.68 -13.31
C ARG A 7 18.89 5.35 -13.99
N GLU A 8 19.63 5.40 -15.10
CA GLU A 8 19.91 4.21 -15.93
C GLU A 8 21.01 3.31 -15.35
N PHE A 9 21.99 3.90 -14.66
CA PHE A 9 23.09 3.16 -14.03
C PHE A 9 22.85 2.79 -12.56
N LYS A 10 21.64 3.04 -12.02
CA LYS A 10 21.30 2.66 -10.65
C LYS A 10 21.12 1.14 -10.55
N GLN A 11 22.23 0.43 -10.38
CA GLN A 11 22.22 -1.01 -10.15
C GLN A 11 21.81 -1.31 -8.70
N PRO A 12 20.76 -2.12 -8.47
CA PRO A 12 20.38 -2.49 -7.12
C PRO A 12 21.45 -3.38 -6.49
N ASN A 13 21.75 -3.16 -5.21
CA ASN A 13 22.64 -4.02 -4.45
C ASN A 13 22.03 -5.43 -4.36
N LYS A 14 22.75 -6.43 -4.87
CA LYS A 14 22.29 -7.83 -4.93
C LYS A 14 23.28 -8.75 -4.25
N ILE A 15 22.75 -9.74 -3.54
CA ILE A 15 23.52 -10.83 -2.94
C ILE A 15 23.37 -12.06 -3.83
N TYR A 16 24.47 -12.53 -4.40
CA TYR A 16 24.49 -13.67 -5.33
C TYR A 16 24.86 -15.00 -4.65
N SER A 17 25.63 -14.94 -3.55
CA SER A 17 26.10 -16.11 -2.82
C SER A 17 26.16 -15.83 -1.32
N ILE A 18 25.87 -16.84 -0.51
CA ILE A 18 26.12 -16.81 0.94
C ILE A 18 27.25 -17.79 1.21
N ARG A 19 28.39 -17.30 1.74
CA ARG A 19 29.58 -18.11 2.05
C ARG A 19 30.05 -18.99 0.88
N GLY A 20 30.03 -18.46 -0.35
CA GLY A 20 30.52 -19.15 -1.55
C GLY A 20 29.51 -20.08 -2.25
N TYR A 21 28.37 -20.37 -1.63
CA TYR A 21 27.29 -21.13 -2.27
C TYR A 21 26.28 -20.19 -2.94
N ALA A 22 26.03 -20.43 -4.22
CA ALA A 22 24.98 -19.72 -4.97
C ALA A 22 23.61 -20.06 -4.39
N ILE A 23 22.72 -19.07 -4.31
CA ILE A 23 21.36 -19.26 -3.78
C ILE A 23 20.54 -20.00 -4.84
N PRO A 24 20.13 -21.27 -4.64
CA PRO A 24 19.50 -22.09 -5.69
C PRO A 24 18.15 -21.52 -6.15
N PHE A 25 17.43 -20.83 -5.28
CA PHE A 25 16.13 -20.20 -5.58
C PHE A 25 16.24 -18.78 -6.14
N ALA A 26 17.45 -18.20 -6.21
CA ALA A 26 17.68 -16.84 -6.68
C ALA A 26 18.99 -16.72 -7.50
N PRO A 27 19.09 -17.41 -8.65
CA PRO A 27 20.31 -17.41 -9.48
C PRO A 27 20.69 -16.01 -10.00
N ASN A 28 19.72 -15.10 -10.12
CA ASN A 28 19.92 -13.71 -10.57
C ASN A 28 20.29 -12.72 -9.44
N GLY A 29 20.60 -13.26 -8.25
CA GLY A 29 20.91 -12.51 -7.04
C GLY A 29 19.68 -11.95 -6.34
N LEU A 30 19.72 -11.95 -5.01
CA LEU A 30 18.64 -11.45 -4.17
C LEU A 30 18.86 -9.97 -3.87
N ARG A 31 17.91 -9.10 -4.24
CA ARG A 31 18.05 -7.65 -4.03
C ARG A 31 18.02 -7.34 -2.53
N LEU A 32 18.97 -6.53 -2.07
CA LEU A 32 19.11 -6.14 -0.66
C LEU A 32 17.87 -5.39 -0.16
N GLU A 33 17.23 -4.60 -1.03
CA GLU A 33 15.97 -3.91 -0.74
C GLU A 33 14.89 -4.89 -0.26
N TYR A 34 14.78 -6.07 -0.89
CA TYR A 34 13.80 -7.08 -0.49
C TYR A 34 14.12 -7.74 0.83
N LEU A 35 15.42 -7.91 1.15
CA LEU A 35 15.84 -8.41 2.46
C LEU A 35 15.53 -7.40 3.57
N VAL A 36 15.82 -6.12 3.34
CA VAL A 36 15.54 -5.06 4.31
C VAL A 36 14.03 -4.91 4.52
N VAL A 37 13.25 -4.84 3.44
CA VAL A 37 11.79 -4.71 3.50
C VAL A 37 11.15 -5.95 4.11
N GLY A 38 11.60 -7.14 3.72
CA GLY A 38 11.12 -8.41 4.28
C GLY A 38 11.46 -8.55 5.76
N GLY A 39 12.68 -8.18 6.15
CA GLY A 39 13.10 -8.16 7.55
C GLY A 39 12.30 -7.18 8.40
N LEU A 40 12.08 -5.96 7.90
CA LEU A 40 11.23 -4.95 8.56
C LEU A 40 9.79 -5.47 8.72
N PHE A 41 9.25 -6.12 7.69
CA PHE A 41 7.91 -6.69 7.73
C PHE A 41 7.79 -7.79 8.79
N ILE A 42 8.73 -8.74 8.82
CA ILE A 42 8.79 -9.79 9.84
C ILE A 42 8.88 -9.19 11.25
N PHE A 43 9.72 -8.17 11.42
CA PHE A 43 9.87 -7.47 12.69
C PHE A 43 8.57 -6.80 13.16
N LEU A 44 7.86 -6.12 12.26
CA LEU A 44 6.56 -5.51 12.58
C LEU A 44 5.50 -6.55 12.95
N VAL A 45 5.43 -7.66 12.21
CA VAL A 45 4.50 -8.76 12.53
C VAL A 45 4.82 -9.35 13.91
N PHE A 46 6.11 -9.52 14.22
CA PHE A 46 6.55 -10.00 15.53
C PHE A 46 6.16 -9.03 16.66
N LEU A 47 6.31 -7.73 16.45
CA LEU A 47 5.87 -6.71 17.41
C LEU A 47 4.36 -6.78 17.66
N ILE A 48 3.54 -6.90 16.61
CA ILE A 48 2.08 -7.01 16.73
C ILE A 48 1.70 -8.28 17.51
N TRP A 49 2.36 -9.39 17.23
CA TRP A 49 2.17 -10.64 17.97
C TRP A 49 2.52 -10.49 19.45
N LEU A 50 3.67 -9.89 19.77
CA LEU A 50 4.14 -9.68 21.13
C LEU A 50 3.22 -8.75 21.93
N ILE A 51 2.77 -7.65 21.33
CA ILE A 51 1.78 -6.74 21.93
C ILE A 51 0.46 -7.47 22.17
N SER A 52 -0.03 -8.24 21.19
CA SER A 52 -1.24 -9.04 21.33
C SER A 52 -1.14 -10.05 22.47
N PHE A 53 0.04 -10.62 22.71
CA PHE A 53 0.28 -11.55 23.79
C PHE A 53 0.21 -10.85 25.15
N ILE A 54 0.89 -9.70 25.30
CA ILE A 54 0.93 -8.93 26.55
C ILE A 54 -0.44 -8.35 26.92
N VAL A 55 -1.13 -7.72 25.95
CA VAL A 55 -2.42 -7.04 26.16
C VAL A 55 -3.58 -8.04 26.25
N LYS A 56 -3.33 -9.33 25.98
CA LYS A 56 -4.33 -10.40 25.98
C LYS A 56 -5.52 -10.14 25.05
N ILE A 57 -5.23 -9.62 23.86
CA ILE A 57 -6.26 -9.41 22.83
C ILE A 57 -6.63 -10.77 22.23
N THR A 58 -7.74 -11.35 22.67
CA THR A 58 -8.20 -12.70 22.31
C THR A 58 -8.36 -12.92 20.81
N PHE A 59 -8.83 -11.91 20.08
CA PHE A 59 -8.99 -11.96 18.62
C PHE A 59 -7.66 -12.09 17.87
N LEU A 60 -6.66 -11.28 18.22
CA LEU A 60 -5.35 -11.33 17.57
C LEU A 60 -4.63 -12.64 17.93
N GLN A 61 -4.73 -13.08 19.19
CA GLN A 61 -4.19 -14.37 19.61
C GLN A 61 -4.80 -15.54 18.84
N SER A 62 -6.12 -15.55 18.63
CA SER A 62 -6.80 -16.62 17.87
C SER A 62 -6.48 -16.58 16.38
N LEU A 63 -6.25 -15.40 15.80
CA LEU A 63 -5.74 -15.23 14.43
C LEU A 63 -4.36 -15.85 14.26
N PHE A 64 -3.44 -15.58 15.20
CA PHE A 64 -2.10 -16.17 15.16
C PHE A 64 -2.10 -17.67 15.45
N ALA A 65 -2.96 -18.15 16.34
CA ALA A 65 -3.12 -19.58 16.61
C ALA A 65 -3.69 -20.33 15.39
N ASN A 66 -4.62 -19.73 14.66
CA ASN A 66 -5.20 -20.26 13.42
C ASN A 66 -4.53 -19.66 12.19
N TYR A 67 -3.21 -19.80 12.10
CA TYR A 67 -2.38 -19.16 11.07
C TYR A 67 -2.85 -19.42 9.62
N TRP A 68 -3.55 -20.52 9.35
CA TRP A 68 -4.15 -20.82 8.04
C TRP A 68 -5.15 -19.77 7.57
N LEU A 69 -5.91 -19.15 8.48
CA LEU A 69 -6.82 -18.05 8.14
C LEU A 69 -6.04 -16.80 7.70
N LEU A 70 -4.94 -16.48 8.39
CA LEU A 70 -4.04 -15.40 8.01
C LEU A 70 -3.40 -15.66 6.64
N VAL A 71 -2.95 -16.89 6.37
CA VAL A 71 -2.37 -17.27 5.08
C VAL A 71 -3.41 -17.16 3.97
N GLY A 72 -4.61 -17.71 4.15
CA GLY A 72 -5.68 -17.65 3.15
C GLY A 72 -6.13 -16.22 2.85
N ALA A 73 -6.37 -15.43 3.90
CA ALA A 73 -6.74 -14.01 3.75
C ALA A 73 -5.60 -13.20 3.10
N GLY A 74 -4.35 -13.44 3.51
CA GLY A 74 -3.18 -12.78 2.96
C GLY A 74 -2.98 -13.06 1.47
N VAL A 75 -3.11 -14.33 1.07
CA VAL A 75 -3.06 -14.73 -0.36
C VAL A 75 -4.21 -14.08 -1.13
N GLY A 76 -5.43 -14.06 -0.59
CA GLY A 76 -6.57 -13.40 -1.22
C GLY A 76 -6.33 -11.90 -1.45
N VAL A 77 -5.83 -11.19 -0.44
CA VAL A 77 -5.48 -9.76 -0.55
C VAL A 77 -4.34 -9.54 -1.55
N LEU A 78 -3.33 -10.40 -1.56
CA LEU A 78 -2.22 -10.31 -2.53
C LEU A 78 -2.70 -10.52 -3.97
N VAL A 79 -3.49 -11.56 -4.22
CA VAL A 79 -4.06 -11.82 -5.55
C VAL A 79 -4.94 -10.65 -5.98
N TRP A 80 -5.80 -10.13 -5.10
CA TRP A 80 -6.66 -8.98 -5.39
C TRP A 80 -5.87 -7.71 -5.71
N THR A 81 -4.82 -7.43 -4.92
CA THR A 81 -3.96 -6.26 -5.14
C THR A 81 -3.16 -6.39 -6.42
N LEU A 82 -2.54 -7.55 -6.69
CA LEU A 82 -1.83 -7.80 -7.94
C LEU A 82 -2.76 -7.70 -9.16
N PHE A 83 -3.96 -8.27 -9.06
CA PHE A 83 -4.99 -8.15 -10.09
C PHE A 83 -5.37 -6.69 -10.33
N SER A 84 -5.63 -5.92 -9.26
CA SER A 84 -6.01 -4.51 -9.35
C SER A 84 -4.90 -3.66 -9.95
N LEU A 85 -3.64 -3.91 -9.58
CA LEU A 85 -2.46 -3.20 -10.12
C LEU A 85 -2.30 -3.45 -11.62
N LYS A 86 -2.46 -4.71 -12.03
CA LYS A 86 -2.40 -5.10 -13.44
C LYS A 86 -3.55 -4.50 -14.25
N TRP A 87 -4.77 -4.52 -13.69
CA TRP A 87 -5.96 -3.96 -14.34
C TRP A 87 -5.85 -2.44 -14.53
N ASP A 88 -5.40 -1.72 -13.51
CA ASP A 88 -5.23 -0.26 -13.54
C ASP A 88 -3.91 0.20 -14.21
N ASN A 89 -3.01 -0.72 -14.53
CA ASN A 89 -1.63 -0.44 -15.00
C ASN A 89 -0.90 0.61 -14.13
N LYS A 90 -1.07 0.52 -12.80
CA LYS A 90 -0.48 1.45 -11.82
C LYS A 90 0.60 0.76 -11.01
N ASN A 91 1.61 1.53 -10.61
CA ASN A 91 2.56 1.08 -9.59
C ASN A 91 1.86 0.99 -8.22
N PHE A 92 2.42 0.17 -7.32
CA PHE A 92 1.83 -0.06 -5.99
C PHE A 92 1.57 1.22 -5.19
N ILE A 93 2.49 2.19 -5.28
CA ILE A 93 2.37 3.48 -4.60
C ILE A 93 1.23 4.33 -5.19
N ASP A 94 1.14 4.43 -6.52
CA ASP A 94 0.08 5.17 -7.19
C ASP A 94 -1.30 4.55 -6.93
N TYR A 95 -1.36 3.23 -6.84
CA TYR A 95 -2.54 2.50 -6.45
C TYR A 95 -2.97 2.82 -5.01
N LEU A 96 -2.05 2.78 -4.04
CA LEU A 96 -2.33 3.14 -2.65
C LEU A 96 -2.80 4.59 -2.50
N LEU A 97 -2.09 5.53 -3.15
CA LEU A 97 -2.46 6.94 -3.16
C LEU A 97 -3.83 7.17 -3.80
N GLY A 98 -4.12 6.49 -4.91
CA GLY A 98 -5.42 6.55 -5.57
C GLY A 98 -6.57 6.00 -4.72
N ARG A 99 -6.35 4.93 -3.96
CA ARG A 99 -7.33 4.42 -3.00
C ARG A 99 -7.51 5.37 -1.82
N GLY A 100 -6.43 5.97 -1.33
CA GLY A 100 -6.48 6.99 -0.29
C GLY A 100 -7.26 8.25 -0.71
N SER A 101 -6.96 8.77 -1.90
CA SER A 101 -7.68 9.92 -2.46
C SER A 101 -9.16 9.60 -2.69
N TYR A 102 -9.47 8.39 -3.17
CA TYR A 102 -10.85 7.92 -3.28
C TYR A 102 -11.59 7.92 -1.94
N ILE A 103 -10.99 7.42 -0.86
CA ILE A 103 -11.63 7.40 0.47
C ILE A 103 -11.92 8.82 0.97
N LEU A 104 -11.01 9.77 0.71
CA LEU A 104 -11.17 11.17 1.08
C LEU A 104 -12.20 11.90 0.21
N GLN A 105 -12.30 11.53 -1.07
CA GLN A 105 -13.14 12.19 -2.06
C GLN A 105 -14.48 11.47 -2.31
N LYS A 106 -14.74 10.29 -1.71
CA LYS A 106 -15.99 9.52 -1.89
C LYS A 106 -17.26 10.30 -1.53
N LYS A 107 -17.12 11.33 -0.69
CA LYS A 107 -18.20 12.24 -0.27
C LYS A 107 -18.22 13.54 -1.07
N LYS A 108 -17.55 13.61 -2.22
CA LYS A 108 -17.58 14.75 -3.13
C LYS A 108 -17.98 14.22 -4.49
N ARG A 109 -18.99 14.83 -5.09
CA ARG A 109 -19.41 14.53 -6.46
C ARG A 109 -19.16 15.77 -7.30
N TYR A 110 -18.64 15.55 -8.51
CA TYR A 110 -18.47 16.61 -9.48
C TYR A 110 -19.34 16.29 -10.69
N GLU A 111 -20.16 17.23 -11.11
CA GLU A 111 -20.87 17.18 -12.40
C GLU A 111 -20.51 18.47 -13.15
N HIS A 112 -19.99 18.35 -14.38
CA HIS A 112 -19.56 19.49 -15.18
C HIS A 112 -18.58 20.42 -14.43
N GLU A 113 -17.58 19.84 -13.77
CA GLU A 113 -16.56 20.54 -12.96
C GLU A 113 -17.09 21.26 -11.70
N LEU A 114 -18.39 21.22 -11.44
CA LEU A 114 -19.03 21.81 -10.26
C LEU A 114 -19.20 20.77 -9.16
N LEU A 115 -18.92 21.16 -7.92
CA LEU A 115 -19.17 20.31 -6.75
C LEU A 115 -20.68 20.23 -6.52
N VAL A 116 -21.24 19.04 -6.65
CA VAL A 116 -22.67 18.76 -6.49
C VAL A 116 -22.91 18.11 -5.12
N PRO A 117 -23.85 18.65 -4.31
CA PRO A 117 -24.24 18.04 -3.04
C PRO A 117 -24.97 16.71 -3.26
N PHE A 118 -24.91 15.80 -2.29
CA PHE A 118 -25.69 14.58 -2.38
C PHE A 118 -27.19 14.89 -2.25
N PHE A 119 -28.04 14.11 -2.92
CA PHE A 119 -29.48 14.21 -2.79
C PHE A 119 -29.85 14.12 -1.29
N HIS A 120 -30.57 15.13 -0.76
CA HIS A 120 -30.90 15.37 0.66
C HIS A 120 -29.86 16.12 1.54
N GLU A 121 -28.71 16.55 1.04
CA GLU A 121 -27.84 17.48 1.78
C GLU A 121 -28.35 18.94 1.68
N LYS A 122 -28.47 19.62 2.83
CA LYS A 122 -28.83 21.05 2.87
C LYS A 122 -27.65 21.89 2.42
N VAL A 123 -27.83 22.65 1.33
CA VAL A 123 -26.84 23.61 0.84
C VAL A 123 -27.13 24.97 1.48
N THR A 124 -26.16 25.54 2.20
CA THR A 124 -26.23 26.92 2.69
C THR A 124 -25.54 27.84 1.70
N TYR A 125 -26.31 28.68 1.02
CA TYR A 125 -25.76 29.69 0.11
C TYR A 125 -25.25 30.88 0.92
N GLN A 126 -23.96 31.21 0.78
CA GLN A 126 -23.44 32.48 1.29
C GLN A 126 -23.84 33.59 0.32
N VAL A 127 -24.70 34.51 0.78
CA VAL A 127 -25.05 35.71 0.01
C VAL A 127 -23.80 36.57 -0.08
N LYS A 128 -23.25 36.69 -1.30
CA LYS A 128 -22.11 37.56 -1.59
C LYS A 128 -22.53 39.00 -1.29
N SER A 129 -22.04 39.58 -0.18
CA SER A 129 -22.38 40.95 0.15
C SER A 129 -21.89 41.87 -0.96
N ARG A 130 -22.80 42.70 -1.47
CA ARG A 130 -22.56 43.63 -2.56
C ARG A 130 -21.56 44.68 -2.05
N GLN A 131 -20.27 44.54 -2.36
CA GLN A 131 -19.30 45.61 -2.18
C GLN A 131 -19.82 46.81 -2.97
N ARG A 132 -20.35 47.82 -2.26
CA ARG A 132 -20.65 49.13 -2.84
C ARG A 132 -19.31 49.80 -3.13
N LYS A 133 -19.06 50.08 -4.40
CA LYS A 133 -18.08 51.09 -4.82
C LYS A 133 -18.51 52.45 -4.33
#